data_AF-A0A2D1CPZ2-F1
#
_entry.id   AF-A0A2D1CPZ2-F1
#
_cell.length_a   1.000
_cell.length_b   1.000
_cell.length_c   1.000
_cell.angle_alpha   90.00
_cell.angle_beta   90.00
_cell.angle_gamma   90.00
#
_symmetry.space_group_name_H-M   'P 1'
#
loop_
_entity.id
_entity.type
_entity.pdbx_description
1 polymer ?
#
loop_
_entity_poly.entity_id
_entity_poly.type
_entity_poly.pdbx_seq_one_letter_code
_entity_poly.pdbx_strand_id
1 'polypeptide(L)'
;ISNIILSMSLVISKKMKNNFEKMSPFECGFNPNKFQRIPFSLRFFLISMIFVIFDVEIALLLPLILNLKISNYFMWMLSMIMFMLILMIGMIYEWKKKALNWI
;
A
#
# COMPACT_ATOMS: atom_id res chain seq x y z
N ILE A 1 -24.80 -1.81 -1.12
CA ILE A 1 -25.23 -0.39 -1.16
C ILE A 1 -24.49 0.40 -2.24
N SER A 2 -23.15 0.36 -2.31
CA SER A 2 -22.36 1.00 -3.38
C SER A 2 -22.83 0.61 -4.79
N ASN A 3 -23.01 -0.68 -5.04
CA ASN A 3 -23.48 -1.17 -6.35
C ASN A 3 -24.90 -0.70 -6.70
N ILE A 4 -25.76 -0.52 -5.69
CA ILE A 4 -27.14 -0.06 -5.87
C ILE A 4 -27.14 1.44 -6.22
N ILE A 5 -26.30 2.22 -5.53
CA ILE A 5 -26.13 3.65 -5.83
C ILE A 5 -25.54 3.83 -7.24
N LEU A 6 -24.57 2.98 -7.63
CA LEU A 6 -23.97 3.02 -8.96
C LEU A 6 -24.96 2.62 -10.06
N SER A 7 -25.81 1.62 -9.82
CA SER A 7 -26.87 1.27 -10.78
C SER A 7 -27.93 2.38 -10.89
N MET A 8 -28.31 2.98 -9.76
CA MET A 8 -29.29 4.06 -9.74
C MET A 8 -28.75 5.31 -10.47
N SER A 9 -27.49 5.66 -10.24
CA SER A 9 -26.85 6.80 -10.90
C SER A 9 -26.70 6.61 -12.40
N LEU A 10 -26.40 5.38 -12.86
CA LEU A 10 -26.33 5.06 -14.29
C LEU A 10 -27.71 5.15 -14.97
N VAL A 11 -28.78 4.72 -14.30
CA VAL A 11 -30.16 4.79 -14.83
C VAL A 11 -30.67 6.23 -14.88
N ILE A 12 -30.37 7.05 -13.87
CA ILE A 12 -30.78 8.46 -13.81
C ILE A 12 -29.93 9.34 -14.75
N SER A 13 -28.69 8.94 -15.06
CA SER A 13 -27.77 9.75 -15.86
C SER A 13 -28.29 10.01 -17.27
N LYS A 14 -28.37 11.28 -17.66
CA LYS A 14 -28.71 11.69 -19.03
C LYS A 14 -27.51 11.45 -19.94
N LYS A 15 -27.37 10.23 -20.46
CA LYS A 15 -26.40 9.91 -21.51
C LYS A 15 -26.82 10.60 -22.80
N MET A 16 -26.23 11.77 -23.09
CA MET A 16 -26.33 12.38 -24.43
C MET A 16 -25.68 11.40 -25.42
N LYS A 17 -26.35 11.09 -26.54
CA LYS A 17 -25.77 10.30 -27.64
C LYS A 17 -24.40 10.91 -28.00
N ASN A 18 -23.38 10.06 -28.19
CA ASN A 18 -21.98 10.39 -28.50
C ASN A 18 -21.77 11.81 -29.08
N ASN A 19 -21.52 12.78 -28.20
CA ASN A 19 -21.01 14.08 -28.62
C ASN A 19 -19.49 13.97 -28.73
N PHE A 20 -18.94 14.18 -29.93
CA PHE A 20 -17.50 14.14 -30.18
C PHE A 20 -16.69 15.05 -29.24
N GLU A 21 -17.22 16.22 -28.89
CA GLU A 21 -16.59 17.18 -27.96
C GLU A 21 -16.44 16.65 -26.52
N LYS A 22 -17.30 15.72 -26.10
CA LYS A 22 -17.16 15.03 -24.80
C LYS A 22 -16.21 13.85 -24.86
N MET A 23 -15.95 13.33 -26.06
CA MET A 23 -15.05 12.21 -26.32
C MET A 23 -13.62 12.68 -26.63
N SER A 24 -13.44 13.98 -26.95
CA SER A 24 -12.13 14.60 -27.05
C SER A 24 -11.53 14.92 -25.66
N PRO A 25 -10.20 14.87 -25.51
CA PRO A 25 -9.53 15.29 -24.29
C PRO A 25 -9.84 16.76 -24.01
N PHE A 26 -10.15 17.08 -22.75
CA PHE A 26 -10.40 18.45 -22.31
C PHE A 26 -9.17 19.35 -22.57
N GLU A 27 -9.44 20.60 -22.93
CA GLU A 27 -8.55 21.61 -23.53
C GLU A 27 -7.36 22.07 -22.67
N CYS A 28 -6.74 21.21 -21.85
CA CYS A 28 -5.44 21.56 -21.27
C CYS A 28 -4.34 21.74 -22.34
N GLY A 29 -4.62 21.77 -23.64
CA GLY A 29 -3.70 22.18 -24.71
C GLY A 29 -2.51 21.24 -24.93
N PHE A 30 -2.34 20.25 -24.06
CA PHE A 30 -1.28 19.25 -24.16
C PHE A 30 -1.80 18.04 -24.94
N ASN A 31 -1.30 17.88 -26.16
CA ASN A 31 -1.36 16.60 -26.85
C ASN A 31 -0.78 15.53 -25.91
N PRO A 32 -1.37 14.32 -25.84
CA PRO A 32 -0.82 13.21 -25.07
C PRO A 32 0.42 12.62 -25.76
N ASN A 33 1.40 13.45 -26.11
CA ASN A 33 2.78 13.03 -26.34
C ASN A 33 3.50 13.02 -24.98
N LYS A 34 2.90 12.32 -24.01
CA LYS A 34 3.62 11.99 -22.78
C LYS A 34 4.35 10.70 -23.08
N PHE A 35 5.68 10.74 -23.04
CA PHE A 35 6.48 9.52 -22.99
C PHE A 35 5.83 8.54 -22.01
N GLN A 36 5.62 7.29 -22.44
CA GLN A 36 5.04 6.21 -21.63
C GLN A 36 5.81 6.00 -20.30
N ARG A 37 7.03 6.53 -20.21
CA ARG A 37 7.88 6.53 -19.03
C ARG A 37 7.89 7.93 -18.40
N ILE A 38 6.94 8.16 -17.52
CA ILE A 38 7.01 9.28 -16.57
C ILE A 38 8.17 8.96 -15.62
N PRO A 39 9.05 9.92 -15.29
CA PRO A 39 10.12 9.67 -14.32
C PRO A 39 9.52 9.16 -13.01
N PHE A 40 9.86 7.93 -12.68
CA PHE A 40 9.32 7.24 -11.53
C PHE A 40 10.12 7.61 -10.29
N SER A 41 9.41 7.96 -9.23
CA SER A 41 9.98 8.36 -7.95
C SER A 41 10.38 7.12 -7.14
N LEU A 42 11.67 6.79 -7.16
CA LEU A 42 12.25 5.65 -6.40
C LEU A 42 11.87 5.64 -4.91
N ARG A 43 11.58 6.80 -4.32
CA ARG A 43 11.16 6.93 -2.92
C ARG A 43 9.82 6.24 -2.64
N PHE A 44 8.82 6.38 -3.51
CA PHE A 44 7.52 5.72 -3.31
C PHE A 44 7.63 4.21 -3.45
N PHE A 45 8.54 3.74 -4.31
CA PHE A 45 8.85 2.32 -4.42
C PHE A 45 9.51 1.76 -3.17
N LEU A 46 10.50 2.46 -2.63
CA LEU A 46 11.15 2.04 -1.39
C LEU A 46 10.14 1.94 -0.23
N ILE A 47 9.23 2.91 -0.11
CA ILE A 47 8.15 2.85 0.90
C ILE A 47 7.25 1.63 0.66
N SER A 48 6.86 1.34 -0.58
CA SER A 48 6.03 0.16 -0.89
C SER A 48 6.74 -1.17 -0.59
N MET A 49 8.04 -1.26 -0.86
CA MET A 49 8.86 -2.42 -0.54
C MET A 49 8.97 -2.65 0.97
N ILE A 50 9.26 -1.59 1.73
CA ILE A 50 9.35 -1.64 3.19
C ILE A 50 8.01 -2.08 3.78
N PHE A 51 6.90 -1.52 3.29
CA PHE A 51 5.56 -1.91 3.73
C PHE A 51 5.29 -3.41 3.52
N VAL A 52 5.65 -3.96 2.35
CA VAL A 52 5.47 -5.39 2.06
C VAL A 52 6.29 -6.27 3.01
N ILE A 53 7.56 -5.91 3.26
CA ILE A 53 8.42 -6.67 4.17
C ILE A 53 7.84 -6.65 5.60
N PHE A 54 7.48 -5.46 6.08
CA PHE A 54 6.94 -5.29 7.43
C PHE A 54 5.59 -5.99 7.62
N ASP A 55 4.73 -6.02 6.60
CA ASP A 55 3.45 -6.74 6.63
C ASP A 55 3.67 -8.27 6.73
N VAL A 56 4.67 -8.80 6.00
CA VAL A 56 5.06 -10.22 6.12
C VAL A 56 5.60 -10.53 7.52
N GLU A 57 6.41 -9.64 8.09
CA GLU A 57 6.94 -9.83 9.45
C GLU A 57 5.83 -9.80 10.51
N ILE A 58 4.83 -8.92 10.38
CA ILE A 58 3.65 -8.92 11.26
C ILE A 58 2.83 -10.19 11.09
N ALA A 59 2.64 -10.67 9.85
CA ALA A 59 1.91 -11.92 9.60
C ALA A 59 2.57 -13.12 10.30
N LEU A 60 3.91 -13.15 10.39
CA LEU A 60 4.66 -14.18 11.13
C LEU A 60 4.47 -14.11 12.65
N LEU A 61 4.05 -12.97 13.19
CA LEU A 61 3.79 -12.78 14.62
C LEU A 61 2.45 -13.44 15.05
N LEU A 62 1.50 -13.55 14.12
CA LEU A 62 0.16 -14.10 14.35
C LEU A 62 0.13 -15.56 14.87
N PRO A 63 0.86 -16.53 14.29
CA PRO A 63 0.94 -17.89 14.82
C PRO A 63 1.62 -17.96 16.19
N LEU A 64 2.49 -17.01 16.51
CA LEU A 64 3.15 -16.93 17.81
C LEU A 64 2.16 -16.63 18.94
N ILE A 65 1.13 -15.82 18.67
CA ILE A 65 0.03 -15.55 19.62
C ILE A 65 -0.81 -16.81 19.83
N LEU A 66 -1.08 -17.60 18.78
CA LEU A 66 -1.85 -18.83 18.90
C LEU A 66 -1.11 -19.90 19.73
N ASN A 67 0.22 -19.96 19.61
CA ASN A 67 1.06 -20.92 20.32
C ASN A 67 1.23 -20.66 21.82
N LEU A 68 0.69 -19.54 22.34
CA LEU A 68 0.68 -19.21 23.77
C LEU A 68 0.10 -20.32 24.65
N LYS A 69 -0.95 -20.99 24.16
CA LYS A 69 -1.72 -21.96 24.95
C LYS A 69 -1.06 -23.35 25.00
N ILE A 70 -0.13 -23.63 24.08
CA ILE A 70 0.42 -24.97 23.84
C ILE A 70 1.88 -25.05 24.29
N SER A 71 2.64 -23.96 24.15
CA SER A 71 4.08 -23.92 24.40
C SER A 71 4.41 -23.51 25.83
N ASN A 72 5.65 -23.82 26.27
CA ASN A 72 6.14 -23.39 27.57
C ASN A 72 6.27 -21.85 27.62
N TYR A 73 5.72 -21.21 28.65
CA TYR A 73 5.65 -19.76 28.79
C TYR A 73 7.02 -19.09 28.68
N PHE A 74 8.08 -19.68 29.27
CA PHE A 74 9.42 -19.11 29.22
C PHE A 74 10.00 -19.11 27.80
N MET A 75 9.85 -20.21 27.08
CA MET A 75 10.33 -20.34 25.70
C MET A 75 9.55 -19.42 24.75
N TRP A 76 8.23 -19.32 24.97
CA TRP A 76 7.37 -18.39 24.25
C TRP A 76 7.81 -16.94 24.45
N MET A 77 8.01 -16.50 25.70
CA MET A 77 8.48 -15.15 26.02
C MET A 77 9.83 -14.83 25.37
N LEU A 78 10.78 -15.77 25.42
CA LEU A 78 12.08 -15.60 24.78
C LEU A 78 11.93 -15.40 23.26
N SER A 79 11.15 -16.25 22.60
CA SER A 79 10.93 -16.15 21.15
C SER A 79 10.23 -14.85 20.75
N MET A 80 9.24 -14.39 21.51
CA MET A 80 8.57 -13.10 21.30
C MET A 80 9.54 -11.93 21.44
N ILE A 81 10.35 -11.90 22.49
CA ILE A 81 11.31 -10.82 22.73
C ILE A 81 12.34 -10.77 21.59
N MET A 82 12.88 -11.93 21.19
CA MET A 82 13.83 -11.99 20.08
C MET A 82 13.23 -11.50 18.77
N PHE A 83 11.99 -11.89 18.47
CA PHE A 83 11.30 -11.43 17.27
C PHE A 83 11.05 -9.91 17.28
N MET A 84 10.61 -9.37 18.41
CA MET A 84 10.40 -7.92 18.57
C MET A 84 11.70 -7.13 18.46
N LEU A 85 12.82 -7.66 18.97
CA LEU A 85 14.13 -7.01 18.83
C LEU A 85 14.56 -6.92 17.36
N ILE A 86 14.34 -7.98 16.57
CA ILE A 86 14.67 -8.00 15.14
C ILE A 86 13.87 -6.91 14.40
N LEU A 87 12.56 -6.81 14.67
CA LEU A 87 11.71 -5.76 14.11
C LEU A 87 12.22 -4.35 14.43
N MET A 88 12.54 -4.10 15.70
CA MET A 88 13.04 -2.79 16.13
C MET A 88 14.38 -2.44 15.47
N ILE A 89 15.29 -3.41 15.33
CA ILE A 89 16.58 -3.19 14.66
C ILE A 89 16.39 -2.90 13.18
N GLY A 90 15.49 -3.62 12.49
CA GLY A 90 15.15 -3.39 11.08
C GLY A 90 14.65 -1.96 10.85
N MET A 91 13.69 -1.51 11.67
CA MET A 91 13.14 -0.16 11.59
C MET A 91 14.19 0.93 11.85
N ILE A 92 15.07 0.75 12.85
CA ILE A 92 16.15 1.69 13.13
C ILE A 92 17.15 1.76 11.96
N TYR A 93 17.45 0.63 11.33
CA TYR A 93 18.35 0.57 10.19
C TYR A 93 17.81 1.35 8.99
N GLU A 94 16.54 1.17 8.66
CA GLU A 94 15.87 1.89 7.57
C GLU A 94 15.79 3.39 7.85
N TRP A 95 15.53 3.77 9.11
CA TRP A 95 15.51 5.16 9.51
C TRP A 95 16.88 5.82 9.38
N LYS A 96 17.96 5.15 9.82
CA LYS A 96 19.34 5.64 9.63
C LYS A 96 19.71 5.82 8.16
N LYS A 97 19.19 4.97 7.27
CA LYS A 97 19.37 5.09 5.81
C LYS A 97 18.58 6.23 5.17
N LYS A 98 17.80 6.99 5.93
CA LYS A 98 16.95 8.08 5.44
C LYS A 98 15.98 7.63 4.33
N ALA A 99 15.66 6.34 4.26
CA ALA A 99 14.67 5.82 3.29
C ALA A 99 13.27 6.41 3.54
N LEU A 100 13.02 6.83 4.78
CA LEU A 100 11.76 7.42 5.27
C LEU A 100 11.77 8.96 5.30
N ASN A 101 12.88 9.63 4.98
CA ASN A 101 12.91 11.10 5.01
C ASN A 101 12.17 11.67 3.80
N TRP A 102 11.12 12.45 4.11
CA TRP A 102 10.24 13.05 3.10
C TRP A 102 10.58 14.50 2.75
N ILE A 103 11.69 15.03 3.29
CA ILE A 103 12.30 16.32 2.98
C ILE A 103 13.78 16.12 2.69
#